data_AF-A0A2U3MY76-F1
#
_entry.id   AF-A0A2U3MY76-F1
#
_cell.length_a   1.000
_cell.length_b   1.000
_cell.length_c   1.000
_cell.angle_alpha   90.00
_cell.angle_beta   90.00
_cell.angle_gamma   90.00
#
_symmetry.space_group_name_H-M   'P 1'
#
loop_
_entity.id
_entity.type
_entity.pdbx_description
1 polymer ?
#
loop_
_entity_poly.entity_id
_entity_poly.type
_entity_poly.pdbx_seq_one_letter_code
_entity_poly.pdbx_strand_id
1 'polypeptide(L)'
;MYSCSGIAQKKRSIFIIRLFILACISTLVSSYASAWWNSEWAYRKPLVLDTSSIKNTGELDSIPVLIRLHEGVFHFKDAHASGADIRFVSGDDKTPLKYHIEKYDTASNLAFVWVNVPKVKLSDKTSIWMYYGNPKAEKGDTPSATYDGNQSLIYHFAEIGTPVSDSTSYANKSTSTVETDSGIIGNSAVFKGTNSVIVPASPSLALTPESKLTWSIWVKPATQGSTSVIYSRRENNQAFIVGLNQGVPYLSINNTAGAAQTAQSTSSLTGDWHHIAVIAEPNKIDLLVDGQVVSSLATSLPTLSGFAVLGADAAAGSTIEQAAGTAQSGFAGNLDELSISKQARSVDFIKAQVLNQSVSNGLVAYGEDEQTSTWKTGFLGIILGALTVDGWIIIAVLAIMAILSWIVMIRKGRAVLNVLKANEAFQNLYSEVNGDFAQLENTISNSGSSTIHGQHIEITESERELIKKAPLYHIFHLGEKELASRLAADEAQHQANLSPQSIEAIRAKLDSQLAKENQELNKNLVLLTIAISGGPFLGLLGTVVGVMITFAAIASSGDVNINAIAPGVAGALAATVAGLLVAIPALFGYNFLITRIKDAVSQMYSFLNVIVTRMAESYANPSSLLPKKERE
;
A
#
# COMPACT_ATOMS: atom_id res chain seq x y z
N MET A 1 -1.47 -48.83 -33.76
CA MET A 1 -0.54 -47.71 -33.46
C MET A 1 -1.25 -46.38 -33.16
N TYR A 2 -2.49 -46.37 -32.62
CA TYR A 2 -3.35 -45.18 -32.56
C TYR A 2 -3.84 -44.78 -31.14
N SER A 3 -3.08 -45.06 -30.07
CA SER A 3 -3.49 -44.71 -28.69
C SER A 3 -2.76 -43.50 -28.08
N CYS A 4 -1.86 -42.83 -28.82
CA CYS A 4 -1.02 -41.75 -28.26
C CYS A 4 -1.52 -40.31 -28.50
N SER A 5 -2.53 -40.09 -29.34
CA SER A 5 -2.96 -38.73 -29.76
C SER A 5 -3.86 -38.01 -28.72
N GLY A 6 -4.84 -38.70 -28.13
CA GLY A 6 -5.83 -38.09 -27.23
C GLY A 6 -5.29 -37.63 -25.87
N ILE A 7 -4.24 -38.29 -25.36
CA ILE A 7 -3.60 -37.95 -24.07
C ILE A 7 -2.78 -36.65 -24.20
N ALA A 8 -2.18 -36.39 -25.37
CA ALA A 8 -1.40 -35.20 -25.63
C ALA A 8 -2.26 -33.93 -25.73
N GLN A 9 -3.45 -34.01 -26.33
CA GLN A 9 -4.39 -32.88 -26.43
C GLN A 9 -5.01 -32.51 -25.08
N LYS A 10 -5.39 -33.49 -24.26
CA LYS A 10 -5.94 -33.25 -22.91
C LYS A 10 -4.89 -32.62 -21.98
N LYS A 11 -3.62 -33.05 -22.08
CA LYS A 11 -2.49 -32.44 -21.37
C LYS A 11 -2.22 -31.00 -21.81
N ARG A 12 -2.29 -30.67 -23.11
CA ARG A 12 -2.13 -29.30 -23.62
C ARG A 12 -3.23 -28.35 -23.12
N SER A 13 -4.49 -28.78 -23.08
CA SER A 13 -5.59 -27.94 -22.60
C SER A 13 -5.50 -27.69 -21.08
N ILE A 14 -5.07 -28.69 -20.30
CA ILE A 14 -4.80 -28.55 -18.86
C ILE A 14 -3.58 -27.66 -18.62
N PHE A 15 -2.56 -27.74 -19.48
CA PHE A 15 -1.37 -26.90 -19.41
C PHE A 15 -1.67 -25.43 -19.69
N ILE A 16 -2.52 -25.12 -20.70
CA ILE A 16 -2.93 -23.74 -21.00
C ILE A 16 -3.79 -23.16 -19.87
N ILE A 17 -4.71 -23.95 -19.29
CA ILE A 17 -5.51 -23.50 -18.13
C ILE A 17 -4.61 -23.26 -16.91
N ARG A 18 -3.61 -24.14 -16.67
CA ARG A 18 -2.62 -23.94 -15.60
C ARG A 18 -1.73 -22.73 -15.86
N LEU A 19 -1.32 -22.48 -17.10
CA LEU A 19 -0.51 -21.31 -17.47
C LEU A 19 -1.30 -20.01 -17.31
N PHE A 20 -2.60 -20.02 -17.59
CA PHE A 20 -3.49 -18.87 -17.37
C PHE A 20 -3.75 -18.62 -15.88
N ILE A 21 -3.93 -19.69 -15.09
CA ILE A 21 -4.02 -19.60 -13.62
C ILE A 21 -2.68 -19.13 -13.02
N LEU A 22 -1.54 -19.60 -13.53
CA LEU A 22 -0.21 -19.18 -13.08
C LEU A 22 0.08 -17.73 -13.47
N ALA A 23 -0.40 -17.27 -14.64
CA ALA A 23 -0.32 -15.87 -15.06
C ALA A 23 -1.19 -14.96 -14.15
N CYS A 24 -2.41 -15.38 -13.81
CA CYS A 24 -3.26 -14.68 -12.83
C CYS A 24 -2.69 -14.70 -11.40
N ILE A 25 -1.96 -15.76 -11.01
CA ILE A 25 -1.25 -15.83 -9.72
C ILE A 25 0.03 -14.99 -9.74
N SER A 26 0.70 -14.87 -10.89
CA SER A 26 1.89 -14.01 -11.03
C SER A 26 1.56 -12.51 -10.97
N THR A 27 0.32 -12.11 -11.27
CA THR A 27 -0.18 -10.75 -11.00
C THR A 27 -0.63 -10.54 -9.55
N LEU A 28 -0.60 -11.58 -8.71
CA LEU A 28 -0.92 -11.56 -7.28
C LEU A 28 0.32 -11.70 -6.39
N VAL A 29 1.53 -11.66 -6.97
CA VAL A 29 2.75 -11.57 -6.17
C VAL A 29 2.86 -10.13 -5.68
N SER A 30 2.17 -9.86 -4.58
CA SER A 30 2.38 -8.66 -3.77
C SER A 30 3.88 -8.54 -3.51
N SER A 31 4.45 -7.44 -3.99
CA SER A 31 5.76 -6.95 -3.57
C SER A 31 5.88 -7.07 -2.06
N TYR A 32 7.05 -7.49 -1.57
CA TYR A 32 7.39 -7.53 -0.15
C TYR A 32 6.91 -6.24 0.53
N ALA A 33 5.77 -6.30 1.21
CA ALA A 33 5.27 -5.20 2.00
C ALA A 33 6.17 -5.13 3.23
N SER A 34 7.05 -4.13 3.29
CA SER A 34 7.58 -3.65 4.56
C SER A 34 6.39 -3.47 5.50
N ALA A 35 6.43 -4.14 6.66
CA ALA A 35 5.26 -4.26 7.52
C ALA A 35 4.81 -2.86 7.96
N TRP A 36 3.62 -2.44 7.53
CA TRP A 36 3.05 -1.15 7.91
C TRP A 36 2.55 -1.24 9.36
N TRP A 37 3.06 -0.39 10.26
CA TRP A 37 2.78 -0.49 11.69
C TRP A 37 1.28 -0.48 12.02
N ASN A 38 0.52 0.43 11.39
CA ASN A 38 -0.93 0.53 11.54
C ASN A 38 -1.59 1.02 10.25
N SER A 39 -2.49 0.22 9.68
CA SER A 39 -3.15 0.51 8.40
C SER A 39 -4.09 1.72 8.41
N GLU A 40 -4.46 2.25 9.58
CA GLU A 40 -5.28 3.46 9.68
C GLU A 40 -4.48 4.75 9.37
N TRP A 41 -3.15 4.68 9.38
CA TRP A 41 -2.27 5.77 9.00
C TRP A 41 -1.98 5.71 7.51
N ALA A 42 -2.39 6.75 6.77
CA ALA A 42 -2.26 6.79 5.32
C ALA A 42 -0.81 6.95 4.85
N TYR A 43 0.02 7.67 5.61
CA TYR A 43 1.38 8.04 5.22
C TYR A 43 2.41 7.62 6.27
N ARG A 44 3.63 7.34 5.81
CA ARG A 44 4.81 7.20 6.67
C ARG A 44 6.05 7.77 6.01
N LYS A 45 6.99 8.24 6.81
CA LYS A 45 8.27 8.81 6.39
C LYS A 45 9.43 8.18 7.15
N PRO A 46 10.49 7.72 6.46
CA PRO A 46 11.70 7.30 7.15
C PRO A 46 12.47 8.52 7.64
N LEU A 47 12.91 8.47 8.90
CA LEU A 47 13.83 9.43 9.50
C LEU A 47 15.11 8.71 9.87
N VAL A 48 16.25 9.23 9.41
CA VAL A 48 17.56 8.61 9.62
C VAL A 48 18.39 9.52 10.51
N LEU A 49 18.77 9.00 11.68
CA LEU A 49 19.69 9.63 12.61
C LEU A 49 21.12 9.26 12.22
N ASP A 50 21.90 10.24 11.80
CA ASP A 50 23.26 10.06 11.32
C ASP A 50 24.29 10.60 12.32
N THR A 51 24.89 9.69 13.11
CA THR A 51 25.96 10.05 14.06
C THR A 51 27.36 9.80 13.48
N SER A 52 27.49 9.65 12.16
CA SER A 52 28.78 9.31 11.51
C SER A 52 29.90 10.32 11.78
N SER A 53 29.55 11.56 12.15
CA SER A 53 30.49 12.62 12.55
C SER A 53 31.05 12.44 13.97
N ILE A 54 30.35 11.71 14.84
CA ILE A 54 30.78 11.40 16.22
C ILE A 54 31.63 10.13 16.20
N LYS A 55 32.95 10.31 16.05
CA LYS A 55 33.93 9.23 15.89
C LYS A 55 34.22 8.46 17.19
N ASN A 56 33.25 7.67 17.63
CA ASN A 56 33.39 6.72 18.73
C ASN A 56 32.57 5.44 18.46
N THR A 57 32.86 4.35 19.16
CA THR A 57 32.12 3.07 19.06
C THR A 57 31.12 2.93 20.20
N GLY A 58 29.97 2.30 19.94
CA GLY A 58 28.97 2.02 20.96
C GLY A 58 27.60 2.59 20.60
N GLU A 59 26.77 2.81 21.63
CA GLU A 59 25.40 3.29 21.51
C GLU A 59 25.15 4.39 22.55
N LEU A 60 24.25 5.32 22.22
CA LEU A 60 23.67 6.28 23.16
C LEU A 60 22.30 5.76 23.60
N ASP A 61 22.08 5.73 24.91
CA ASP A 61 20.81 5.29 25.49
C ASP A 61 19.86 6.47 25.72
N SER A 62 18.59 6.26 25.34
CA SER A 62 17.45 7.14 25.60
C SER A 62 17.72 8.62 25.31
N ILE A 63 18.16 8.93 24.09
CA ILE A 63 18.41 10.30 23.66
C ILE A 63 17.10 10.94 23.15
N PRO A 64 16.69 12.10 23.67
CA PRO A 64 15.63 12.91 23.07
C PRO A 64 16.15 13.55 21.79
N VAL A 65 15.48 13.27 20.67
CA VAL A 65 15.81 13.79 19.34
C VAL A 65 14.72 14.75 18.90
N LEU A 66 15.11 15.97 18.55
CA LEU A 66 14.26 16.95 17.91
C LEU A 66 14.05 16.62 16.43
N ILE A 67 12.79 16.49 16.05
CA ILE A 67 12.32 16.40 14.67
C ILE A 67 11.68 17.74 14.31
N ARG A 68 12.27 18.43 13.33
CA ARG A 68 11.76 19.69 12.77
C ARG A 68 10.92 19.39 11.54
N LEU A 69 9.65 19.76 11.54
CA LEU A 69 8.77 19.60 10.39
C LEU A 69 8.52 20.97 9.77
N HIS A 70 8.70 21.07 8.45
CA HIS A 70 8.38 22.25 7.67
C HIS A 70 7.90 21.83 6.27
N GLU A 71 7.33 22.76 5.50
CA GLU A 71 6.72 22.49 4.18
C GLU A 71 7.63 21.72 3.19
N GLY A 72 8.96 21.82 3.36
CA GLY A 72 9.93 21.15 2.50
C GLY A 72 10.19 19.68 2.86
N VAL A 73 9.78 19.23 4.04
CA VAL A 73 10.00 17.85 4.52
C VAL A 73 8.73 17.18 5.04
N PHE A 74 7.61 17.90 5.18
CA PHE A 74 6.37 17.39 5.74
C PHE A 74 5.13 18.08 5.16
N HIS A 75 4.12 17.29 4.81
CA HIS A 75 2.87 17.78 4.22
C HIS A 75 1.81 18.02 5.30
N PHE A 76 1.75 19.25 5.83
CA PHE A 76 0.80 19.61 6.90
C PHE A 76 -0.68 19.44 6.54
N LYS A 77 -1.02 19.51 5.25
CA LYS A 77 -2.40 19.33 4.75
C LYS A 77 -2.90 17.90 4.85
N ASP A 78 -1.99 16.93 4.80
CA ASP A 78 -2.28 15.50 4.90
C ASP A 78 -2.35 15.01 6.35
N ALA A 79 -1.88 15.83 7.31
CA ALA A 79 -1.91 15.54 8.73
C ALA A 79 -3.09 16.24 9.42
N HIS A 80 -3.43 15.79 10.63
CA HIS A 80 -4.42 16.45 11.44
C HIS A 80 -3.98 17.89 11.78
N ALA A 81 -4.92 18.84 11.82
CA ALA A 81 -4.63 20.26 12.02
C ALA A 81 -3.94 20.60 13.37
N SER A 82 -3.94 19.67 14.32
CA SER A 82 -3.26 19.79 15.61
C SER A 82 -2.02 18.87 15.75
N GLY A 83 -1.67 18.12 14.71
CA GLY A 83 -0.64 17.08 14.76
C GLY A 83 -1.02 15.85 15.58
N ALA A 84 -2.29 15.71 15.98
CA ALA A 84 -2.77 14.62 16.84
C ALA A 84 -2.55 13.22 16.25
N ASP A 85 -2.42 13.11 14.94
CA ASP A 85 -2.18 11.87 14.21
C ASP A 85 -0.71 11.57 13.96
N ILE A 86 0.24 12.40 14.41
CA ILE A 86 1.67 12.09 14.25
C ILE A 86 2.05 10.95 15.19
N ARG A 87 2.75 9.93 14.71
CA ARG A 87 3.30 8.82 15.51
C ARG A 87 4.72 8.51 15.11
N PHE A 88 5.53 8.05 16.05
CA PHE A 88 6.89 7.59 15.78
C PHE A 88 7.03 6.12 16.12
N VAL A 89 7.71 5.37 15.27
CA VAL A 89 7.94 3.93 15.40
C VAL A 89 9.42 3.67 15.18
N SER A 90 10.02 2.73 15.91
CA SER A 90 11.42 2.38 15.73
C SER A 90 11.66 1.73 14.35
N GLY A 91 12.92 1.63 13.93
CA GLY A 91 13.30 0.99 12.66
C GLY A 91 12.92 -0.49 12.54
N ASP A 92 12.38 -1.11 13.59
CA ASP A 92 11.79 -2.46 13.57
C ASP A 92 10.34 -2.52 13.03
N ASP A 93 9.78 -1.37 12.62
CA ASP A 93 8.41 -1.21 12.11
C ASP A 93 7.29 -1.64 13.10
N LYS A 94 7.63 -1.80 14.39
CA LYS A 94 6.71 -2.36 15.39
C LYS A 94 6.63 -1.54 16.67
N THR A 95 7.77 -1.05 17.16
CA THR A 95 7.87 -0.48 18.51
C THR A 95 7.55 1.01 18.50
N PRO A 96 6.44 1.47 19.08
CA PRO A 96 6.12 2.90 19.15
C PRO A 96 7.11 3.62 20.07
N LEU A 97 7.56 4.79 19.65
CA LEU A 97 8.45 5.65 20.41
C LEU A 97 7.65 6.69 21.20
N LYS A 98 8.18 7.09 22.36
CA LYS A 98 7.60 8.18 23.16
C LYS A 98 8.02 9.51 22.56
N TYR A 99 7.09 10.44 22.50
CA TYR A 99 7.34 11.75 21.89
C TYR A 99 6.42 12.80 22.50
N HIS A 100 6.75 14.07 22.28
CA HIS A 100 5.82 15.17 22.47
C HIS A 100 5.98 16.25 21.42
N ILE A 101 4.90 16.99 21.18
CA ILE A 101 4.88 18.10 20.24
C ILE A 101 5.04 19.40 21.06
N GLU A 102 6.21 20.02 20.96
CA GLU A 102 6.48 21.30 21.63
C GLU A 102 5.76 22.45 20.91
N LYS A 103 5.80 22.46 19.58
CA LYS A 103 5.13 23.46 18.74
C LYS A 103 4.50 22.80 17.52
N TYR A 104 3.29 23.20 17.17
CA TYR A 104 2.62 22.84 15.92
C TYR A 104 1.84 24.05 15.40
N ASP A 105 2.36 24.67 14.36
CA ASP A 105 1.80 25.89 13.78
C ASP A 105 1.46 25.66 12.30
N THR A 106 0.16 25.54 12.04
CA THR A 106 -0.38 25.35 10.68
C THR A 106 -0.44 26.64 9.87
N ALA A 107 -0.24 27.81 10.48
CA ALA A 107 -0.17 29.08 9.75
C ALA A 107 1.23 29.27 9.13
N SER A 108 2.28 28.90 9.86
CA SER A 108 3.67 28.94 9.37
C SER A 108 4.17 27.61 8.78
N ASN A 109 3.33 26.55 8.80
CA ASN A 109 3.69 25.19 8.42
C ASN A 109 5.02 24.76 9.07
N LEU A 110 5.06 24.88 10.41
CA LEU A 110 6.23 24.57 11.22
C LEU A 110 5.82 23.74 12.45
N ALA A 111 6.55 22.67 12.74
CA ALA A 111 6.40 21.94 13.99
C ALA A 111 7.74 21.47 14.57
N PHE A 112 7.80 21.42 15.90
CA PHE A 112 8.92 20.91 16.68
C PHE A 112 8.42 19.76 17.53
N VAL A 113 8.98 18.58 17.29
CA VAL A 113 8.55 17.33 17.93
C VAL A 113 9.75 16.64 18.53
N TRP A 114 9.72 16.37 19.83
CA TRP A 114 10.78 15.64 20.52
C TRP A 114 10.42 14.17 20.60
N VAL A 115 11.36 13.31 20.24
CA VAL A 115 11.16 11.85 20.21
C VAL A 115 12.25 11.20 21.05
N ASN A 116 11.85 10.39 22.03
CA ASN A 116 12.78 9.53 22.75
C ASN A 116 13.21 8.38 21.83
N VAL A 117 14.50 8.31 21.54
CA VAL A 117 15.09 7.20 20.79
C VAL A 117 15.90 6.35 21.77
N PRO A 118 15.41 5.14 22.12
CA PRO A 118 15.99 4.33 23.18
C PRO A 118 17.46 3.96 22.95
N LYS A 119 17.84 3.78 21.69
CA LYS A 119 19.20 3.41 21.28
C LYS A 119 19.55 4.11 19.98
N VAL A 120 20.66 4.86 20.00
CA VAL A 120 21.24 5.46 18.80
C VAL A 120 22.68 4.98 18.67
N LYS A 121 23.00 4.32 17.57
CA LYS A 121 24.36 3.87 17.30
C LYS A 121 25.29 5.06 17.11
N LEU A 122 26.53 4.95 17.57
CA LEU A 122 27.61 5.90 17.30
C LEU A 122 28.39 5.51 16.04
N SER A 123 28.90 6.49 15.30
CA SER A 123 29.59 6.30 14.02
C SER A 123 28.78 5.53 12.96
N ASP A 124 27.46 5.47 13.08
CA ASP A 124 26.55 4.71 12.20
C ASP A 124 25.18 5.41 12.12
N LYS A 125 24.29 4.87 11.29
CA LYS A 125 22.93 5.36 11.09
C LYS A 125 21.92 4.56 11.91
N THR A 126 20.97 5.27 12.51
CA THR A 126 19.82 4.69 13.21
C THR A 126 18.54 5.17 12.54
N SER A 127 17.67 4.25 12.11
CA SER A 127 16.42 4.62 11.44
C SER A 127 15.23 4.55 12.40
N ILE A 128 14.31 5.50 12.26
CA ILE A 128 12.99 5.51 12.86
C ILE A 128 11.97 5.90 11.78
N TRP A 129 10.70 5.68 12.04
CA TRP A 129 9.60 6.02 11.15
C TRP A 129 8.70 7.06 11.79
N MET A 130 8.21 8.00 11.00
CA MET A 130 7.13 8.90 11.36
C MET A 130 5.88 8.52 10.55
N TYR A 131 4.75 8.30 11.21
CA TYR A 131 3.47 8.00 10.59
C TYR A 131 2.51 9.19 10.79
N TYR A 132 1.70 9.50 9.77
CA TYR A 132 0.63 10.52 9.84
C TYR A 132 -0.50 10.21 8.84
N GLY A 133 -1.54 11.04 8.77
CA GLY A 133 -2.69 10.87 7.88
C GLY A 133 -3.79 9.99 8.44
N ASN A 134 -4.00 10.00 9.75
CA ASN A 134 -5.17 9.36 10.39
C ASN A 134 -6.09 10.44 10.97
N PRO A 135 -7.16 10.85 10.26
CA PRO A 135 -8.04 11.94 10.71
C PRO A 135 -8.85 11.60 11.97
N LYS A 136 -8.87 10.34 12.41
CA LYS A 136 -9.59 9.89 13.62
C LYS A 136 -8.66 9.69 14.82
N ALA A 137 -7.36 9.90 14.65
CA ALA A 137 -6.40 9.68 15.73
C ALA A 137 -6.57 10.72 16.84
N GLU A 138 -6.63 10.23 18.08
CA GLU A 138 -6.55 11.08 19.26
C GLU A 138 -5.10 11.55 19.50
N LYS A 139 -4.95 12.65 20.24
CA LYS A 139 -3.63 13.18 20.62
C LYS A 139 -2.88 12.13 21.45
N GLY A 140 -1.73 11.67 20.96
CA GLY A 140 -0.97 10.56 21.54
C GLY A 140 0.39 10.94 22.11
N ASP A 141 0.65 12.24 22.25
CA ASP A 141 1.92 12.80 22.67
C ASP A 141 1.99 12.82 24.21
N THR A 142 3.19 12.68 24.80
CA THR A 142 3.36 12.58 26.26
C THR A 142 4.70 13.19 26.67
N PRO A 143 4.74 14.49 27.03
CA PRO A 143 5.98 15.21 27.37
C PRO A 143 6.83 14.48 28.41
N SER A 144 6.22 14.10 29.54
CA SER A 144 6.90 13.46 30.67
C SER A 144 7.50 12.08 30.35
N ALA A 145 7.04 11.43 29.27
CA ALA A 145 7.56 10.14 28.81
C ALA A 145 8.61 10.27 27.70
N THR A 146 8.84 11.48 27.18
CA THR A 146 9.87 11.74 26.16
C THR A 146 11.27 11.78 26.78
N TYR A 147 11.34 12.13 28.06
CA TYR A 147 12.59 12.22 28.82
C TYR A 147 12.73 11.02 29.75
N ASP A 148 13.96 10.55 29.96
CA ASP A 148 14.18 9.43 30.87
C ASP A 148 14.13 9.85 32.34
N GLY A 149 14.06 8.87 33.24
CA GLY A 149 13.97 9.12 34.68
C GLY A 149 15.18 9.84 35.29
N ASN A 150 16.31 9.93 34.57
CA ASN A 150 17.49 10.66 35.02
C ASN A 150 17.44 12.13 34.62
N GLN A 151 16.59 12.56 33.67
CA GLN A 151 16.37 13.96 33.33
C GLN A 151 15.37 14.56 34.33
N SER A 152 15.88 15.43 35.21
CA SER A 152 15.12 16.03 36.31
C SER A 152 14.50 17.39 35.99
N LEU A 153 14.95 18.04 34.92
CA LEU A 153 14.40 19.31 34.46
C LEU A 153 14.57 19.43 32.94
N ILE A 154 13.50 19.82 32.25
CA ILE A 154 13.57 20.31 30.87
C ILE A 154 12.67 21.54 30.75
N TYR A 155 13.27 22.70 30.47
CA TYR A 155 12.55 23.93 30.13
C TYR A 155 12.80 24.28 28.66
N HIS A 156 11.73 24.22 27.87
CA HIS A 156 11.68 24.69 26.48
C HIS A 156 11.38 26.19 26.34
N PHE A 157 10.96 26.86 27.43
CA PHE A 157 10.49 28.25 27.39
C PHE A 157 9.39 28.53 26.34
N ALA A 158 8.58 27.50 26.04
CA ALA A 158 7.53 27.56 25.02
C ALA A 158 6.33 28.43 25.46
N GLU A 159 6.08 28.57 26.76
CA GLU A 159 4.93 29.30 27.28
C GLU A 159 5.08 30.82 27.22
N ILE A 160 3.96 31.51 26.95
CA ILE A 160 3.91 32.98 26.94
C ILE A 160 3.04 33.45 28.11
N GLY A 161 3.61 34.29 28.98
CA GLY A 161 2.87 34.94 30.08
C GLY A 161 2.56 34.03 31.28
N THR A 162 3.07 32.80 31.31
CA THR A 162 2.94 31.88 32.45
C THR A 162 4.30 31.40 32.93
N PRO A 163 4.43 30.89 34.16
CA PRO A 163 5.70 30.30 34.61
C PRO A 163 6.07 29.10 33.73
N VAL A 164 7.37 28.93 33.50
CA VAL A 164 7.98 27.95 32.61
C VAL A 164 7.70 26.54 33.11
N SER A 165 7.13 25.68 32.25
CA SER A 165 6.80 24.31 32.66
C SER A 165 8.01 23.39 32.50
N ASP A 166 8.10 22.43 33.42
CA ASP A 166 9.01 21.30 33.30
C ASP A 166 8.36 20.20 32.48
N SER A 167 9.00 19.79 31.39
CA SER A 167 8.50 18.74 30.51
C SER A 167 8.80 17.32 31.01
N THR A 168 9.53 17.18 32.12
CA THR A 168 9.80 15.87 32.74
C THR A 168 8.67 15.43 33.68
N SER A 169 8.74 14.19 34.16
CA SER A 169 7.82 13.66 35.18
C SER A 169 8.00 14.28 36.57
N TYR A 170 9.05 15.07 36.80
CA TYR A 170 9.32 15.72 38.09
C TYR A 170 8.54 17.02 38.30
N ALA A 171 8.03 17.63 37.23
CA ALA A 171 7.16 18.80 37.28
C ALA A 171 7.72 19.99 38.09
N ASN A 172 9.03 20.23 38.02
CA ASN A 172 9.72 21.33 38.67
C ASN A 172 9.43 22.68 37.97
N LYS A 173 8.16 23.10 37.93
CA LYS A 173 7.71 24.35 37.28
C LYS A 173 8.37 25.58 37.91
N SER A 174 8.75 26.57 37.10
CA SER A 174 9.33 27.82 37.63
C SER A 174 8.30 28.58 38.47
N THR A 175 8.77 29.46 39.36
CA THR A 175 7.88 30.35 40.12
C THR A 175 7.66 31.71 39.44
N SER A 176 8.54 32.07 38.52
CA SER A 176 8.52 33.35 37.80
C SER A 176 8.19 33.14 36.32
N THR A 177 7.48 34.10 35.73
CA THR A 177 7.32 34.20 34.27
C THR A 177 8.59 34.79 33.65
N VAL A 178 8.78 34.58 32.35
CA VAL A 178 9.87 35.19 31.59
C VAL A 178 9.33 35.68 30.25
N GLU A 179 9.87 36.80 29.77
CA GLU A 179 9.61 37.24 28.41
C GLU A 179 10.20 36.24 27.43
N THR A 180 9.54 36.04 26.29
CA THR A 180 9.97 35.10 25.27
C THR A 180 10.14 35.76 23.91
N ASP A 181 11.07 35.23 23.12
CA ASP A 181 11.35 35.62 21.73
C ASP A 181 11.71 34.36 20.92
N SER A 182 11.92 34.49 19.60
CA SER A 182 12.29 33.37 18.73
C SER A 182 13.59 32.70 19.20
N GLY A 183 13.50 31.43 19.56
CA GLY A 183 14.60 30.64 20.10
C GLY A 183 15.46 29.95 19.04
N ILE A 184 16.39 29.11 19.49
CA ILE A 184 17.03 28.14 18.59
C ILE A 184 16.03 27.02 18.24
N ILE A 185 15.14 26.71 19.18
CA ILE A 185 14.01 25.79 19.02
C ILE A 185 12.80 26.51 19.61
N GLY A 186 11.71 26.62 18.84
CA GLY A 186 10.51 27.28 19.34
C GLY A 186 10.75 28.72 19.85
N ASN A 187 10.51 28.92 21.14
CA ASN A 187 10.70 30.19 21.84
C ASN A 187 11.86 30.06 22.82
N SER A 188 12.57 31.17 23.08
CA SER A 188 13.62 31.28 24.10
C SER A 188 13.22 32.25 25.18
N ALA A 189 13.81 32.11 26.37
CA ALA A 189 13.70 33.09 27.44
C ALA A 189 14.62 34.30 27.21
N VAL A 190 14.06 35.51 27.36
CA VAL A 190 14.77 36.78 27.19
C VAL A 190 15.20 37.33 28.54
N PHE A 191 16.49 37.64 28.66
CA PHE A 191 17.10 38.27 29.83
C PHE A 191 17.69 39.63 29.45
N LYS A 192 17.42 40.64 30.29
CA LYS A 192 17.81 42.05 30.10
C LYS A 192 18.91 42.49 31.08
N GLY A 193 19.52 41.54 31.80
CA GLY A 193 20.48 41.81 32.86
C GLY A 193 19.86 42.19 34.21
N THR A 194 18.53 42.38 34.27
CA THR A 194 17.83 42.80 35.48
C THR A 194 16.78 41.80 35.95
N ASN A 195 16.32 40.90 35.08
CA ASN A 195 15.35 39.85 35.39
C ASN A 195 16.03 38.50 35.61
N SER A 196 15.37 37.63 36.35
CA SER A 196 15.79 36.26 36.62
C SER A 196 14.59 35.31 36.61
N VAL A 197 14.86 34.00 36.46
CA VAL A 197 13.85 32.94 36.61
C VAL A 197 14.27 32.02 37.74
N ILE A 198 13.36 31.76 38.67
CA ILE A 198 13.62 30.86 39.78
C ILE A 198 13.23 29.43 39.41
N VAL A 199 14.21 28.53 39.51
CA VAL A 199 14.01 27.08 39.47
C VAL A 199 13.76 26.60 40.91
N PRO A 200 12.65 25.92 41.20
CA PRO A 200 12.24 25.64 42.57
C PRO A 200 13.22 24.70 43.31
N ALA A 201 13.25 24.80 44.64
CA ALA A 201 13.89 23.79 45.47
C ALA A 201 13.11 22.48 45.35
N SER A 202 13.80 21.39 45.01
CA SER A 202 13.19 20.08 44.82
C SER A 202 14.19 18.97 45.17
N PRO A 203 13.76 17.87 45.82
CA PRO A 203 14.62 16.71 46.05
C PRO A 203 15.19 16.14 44.75
N SER A 204 14.47 16.29 43.64
CA SER A 204 14.93 15.84 42.32
C SER A 204 16.04 16.71 41.72
N LEU A 205 16.31 17.87 42.30
CA LEU A 205 17.39 18.75 41.85
C LEU A 205 18.52 18.81 42.87
N ALA A 206 18.35 18.26 44.09
CA ALA A 206 19.36 18.35 45.14
C ALA A 206 20.70 17.75 44.71
N LEU A 207 21.79 18.42 45.09
CA LEU A 207 23.17 18.01 44.82
C LEU A 207 23.87 17.61 46.11
N THR A 208 24.77 16.63 46.00
CA THR A 208 25.69 16.18 47.04
C THR A 208 27.07 15.90 46.41
N PRO A 209 28.15 15.77 47.19
CA PRO A 209 29.48 15.45 46.65
C PRO A 209 29.56 14.17 45.82
N GLU A 210 28.70 13.19 46.10
CA GLU A 210 28.62 11.91 45.37
C GLU A 210 27.66 11.96 44.17
N SER A 211 26.96 13.08 43.97
CA SER A 211 25.99 13.22 42.88
C SER A 211 26.70 13.23 41.53
N LYS A 212 26.08 12.58 40.55
CA LYS A 212 26.38 12.80 39.14
C LYS A 212 25.45 13.89 38.61
N LEU A 213 25.93 14.68 37.65
CA LEU A 213 25.15 15.76 37.04
C LEU A 213 25.49 15.90 35.57
N THR A 214 24.48 16.17 34.76
CA THR A 214 24.63 16.88 33.49
C THR A 214 23.71 18.08 33.51
N TRP A 215 24.27 19.27 33.34
CA TRP A 215 23.53 20.51 33.19
C TRP A 215 23.85 21.06 31.80
N SER A 216 22.85 21.54 31.05
CA SER A 216 23.10 22.15 29.74
C SER A 216 22.06 23.17 29.35
N ILE A 217 22.44 24.10 28.48
CA ILE A 217 21.56 25.14 27.95
C ILE A 217 22.13 25.72 26.65
N TRP A 218 21.26 26.20 25.77
CA TRP A 218 21.65 27.11 24.68
C TRP A 218 21.65 28.54 25.17
N VAL A 219 22.69 29.30 24.79
CA VAL A 219 22.87 30.70 25.15
C VAL A 219 23.19 31.54 23.92
N LYS A 220 22.53 32.69 23.81
CA LYS A 220 22.84 33.75 22.84
C LYS A 220 23.10 35.06 23.59
N PRO A 221 24.36 35.44 23.84
CA PRO A 221 24.69 36.64 24.60
C PRO A 221 24.37 37.93 23.81
N ALA A 222 23.79 38.94 24.45
CA ALA A 222 23.50 40.23 23.81
C ALA A 222 24.65 41.25 23.90
N THR A 223 25.45 41.21 24.97
CA THR A 223 26.59 42.14 25.18
C THR A 223 27.84 41.39 25.64
N GLN A 224 29.01 41.90 25.25
CA GLN A 224 30.30 41.51 25.81
C GLN A 224 30.78 42.66 26.70
N GLY A 225 31.01 42.43 27.99
CA GLY A 225 31.52 43.52 28.84
C GLY A 225 31.76 43.17 30.31
N SER A 226 30.72 42.79 31.05
CA SER A 226 30.84 42.45 32.47
C SER A 226 30.70 40.95 32.71
N THR A 227 31.17 40.47 33.86
CA THR A 227 30.84 39.13 34.33
C THR A 227 29.34 39.02 34.54
N SER A 228 28.73 38.01 33.93
CA SER A 228 27.30 37.72 34.04
C SER A 228 27.06 36.25 34.38
N VAL A 229 25.99 35.96 35.09
CA VAL A 229 25.63 34.61 35.52
C VAL A 229 24.43 34.10 34.72
N ILE A 230 24.61 32.92 34.13
CA ILE A 230 23.56 32.21 33.39
C ILE A 230 22.75 31.37 34.37
N TYR A 231 23.41 30.63 35.25
CA TYR A 231 22.77 29.79 36.25
C TYR A 231 23.57 29.85 37.55
N SER A 232 22.89 30.06 38.68
CA SER A 232 23.49 29.88 39.99
C SER A 232 22.61 29.08 40.92
N ARG A 233 23.27 28.34 41.80
CA ARG A 233 22.66 27.73 42.97
C ARG A 233 23.61 27.90 44.14
N ARG A 234 23.10 28.47 45.22
CA ARG A 234 23.89 28.80 46.41
C ARG A 234 23.17 28.38 47.67
N GLU A 235 23.94 27.86 48.61
CA GLU A 235 23.47 27.54 49.95
C GLU A 235 24.62 27.76 50.92
N ASN A 236 24.44 28.66 51.88
CA ASN A 236 25.52 29.13 52.75
C ASN A 236 26.73 29.60 51.91
N ASN A 237 27.94 29.09 52.20
CA ASN A 237 29.15 29.40 51.43
C ASN A 237 29.33 28.52 50.19
N GLN A 238 28.46 27.53 49.96
CA GLN A 238 28.57 26.59 48.85
C GLN A 238 27.83 27.11 47.62
N ALA A 239 28.38 26.84 46.43
CA ALA A 239 27.86 27.37 45.18
C ALA A 239 28.18 26.49 43.96
N PHE A 240 27.23 26.41 43.04
CA PHE A 240 27.39 25.93 41.67
C PHE A 240 26.96 27.05 40.73
N ILE A 241 27.88 27.58 39.92
CA ILE A 241 27.62 28.76 39.09
C ILE A 241 28.17 28.54 37.69
N VAL A 242 27.33 28.77 36.69
CA VAL A 242 27.73 28.84 35.27
C VAL A 242 27.45 30.26 34.78
N GLY A 243 28.42 30.86 34.10
CA GLY A 243 28.28 32.22 33.60
C GLY A 243 29.26 32.55 32.48
N LEU A 244 29.30 33.83 32.13
CA LEU A 244 30.22 34.40 31.16
C LEU A 244 31.07 35.47 31.84
N ASN A 245 32.39 35.36 31.77
CA ASN A 245 33.32 36.38 32.21
C ASN A 245 33.74 37.16 30.97
N GLN A 246 33.11 38.32 30.75
CA GLN A 246 33.33 39.15 29.55
C GLN A 246 33.09 38.34 28.24
N GLY A 247 32.03 37.53 28.23
CA GLY A 247 31.67 36.65 27.12
C GLY A 247 32.35 35.27 27.12
N VAL A 248 33.37 35.05 27.96
CA VAL A 248 34.05 33.76 28.06
C VAL A 248 33.33 32.82 29.04
N PRO A 249 32.87 31.63 28.62
CA PRO A 249 32.18 30.69 29.51
C PRO A 249 33.04 30.26 30.69
N TYR A 250 32.47 30.31 31.89
CA TYR A 250 33.08 29.81 33.11
C TYR A 250 32.12 28.99 33.96
N LEU A 251 32.70 28.08 34.73
CA LEU A 251 32.09 27.30 35.79
C LEU A 251 32.82 27.63 37.08
N SER A 252 32.10 28.03 38.12
CA SER A 252 32.63 28.26 39.47
C SER A 252 31.96 27.33 40.46
N ILE A 253 32.78 26.53 41.16
CA ILE A 253 32.35 25.60 42.20
C ILE A 253 32.93 26.05 43.54
N ASN A 254 32.06 26.19 44.54
CA ASN A 254 32.48 26.31 45.93
C ASN A 254 31.84 25.19 46.75
N ASN A 255 32.63 24.23 47.22
CA ASN A 255 32.15 23.09 48.01
C ASN A 255 32.63 23.12 49.48
N THR A 256 33.49 24.07 49.85
CA THR A 256 34.04 24.23 51.20
C THR A 256 34.02 25.71 51.63
N ALA A 257 34.45 26.05 52.85
CA ALA A 257 34.52 27.43 53.31
C ALA A 257 35.70 28.25 52.70
N GLY A 258 36.23 27.83 51.55
CA GLY A 258 37.40 28.39 50.89
C GLY A 258 37.09 29.21 49.63
N ALA A 259 38.15 29.53 48.87
CA ALA A 259 38.02 30.20 47.58
C ALA A 259 37.38 29.26 46.54
N ALA A 260 36.48 29.81 45.71
CA ALA A 260 35.83 29.05 44.65
C ALA A 260 36.85 28.59 43.60
N GLN A 261 36.69 27.36 43.12
CA GLN A 261 37.45 26.80 42.02
C GLN A 261 36.75 27.14 40.70
N THR A 262 37.51 27.68 39.73
CA THR A 262 36.94 28.13 38.45
C THR A 262 37.56 27.39 37.28
N ALA A 263 36.71 26.84 36.41
CA ALA A 263 37.07 26.38 35.07
C ALA A 263 36.57 27.41 34.07
N GLN A 264 37.37 27.77 33.08
CA GLN A 264 37.03 28.80 32.11
C GLN A 264 37.51 28.40 30.72
N SER A 265 36.68 28.65 29.71
CA SER A 265 37.04 28.48 28.30
C SER A 265 38.16 29.45 27.89
N THR A 266 38.84 29.16 26.77
CA THR A 266 39.80 30.09 26.16
C THR A 266 39.16 31.04 25.16
N SER A 267 37.92 30.77 24.73
CA SER A 267 37.23 31.52 23.67
C SER A 267 35.96 32.17 24.21
N SER A 268 35.72 33.41 23.77
CA SER A 268 34.49 34.15 24.04
C SER A 268 33.37 33.74 23.09
N LEU A 269 32.13 33.75 23.58
CA LEU A 269 30.93 33.53 22.76
C LEU A 269 30.52 34.84 22.10
N THR A 270 30.20 34.82 20.80
CA THR A 270 29.86 36.03 20.03
C THR A 270 28.53 35.87 19.32
N GLY A 271 27.50 36.63 19.75
CA GLY A 271 26.31 37.02 18.96
C GLY A 271 25.36 35.92 18.44
N ASP A 272 25.81 34.68 18.44
CA ASP A 272 25.12 33.49 17.94
C ASP A 272 24.78 32.54 19.09
N TRP A 273 23.96 31.54 18.78
CA TRP A 273 23.61 30.47 19.70
C TRP A 273 24.78 29.52 19.92
N HIS A 274 25.15 29.33 21.18
CA HIS A 274 26.13 28.35 21.61
C HIS A 274 25.55 27.45 22.69
N HIS A 275 25.97 26.20 22.74
CA HIS A 275 25.54 25.25 23.75
C HIS A 275 26.59 25.15 24.85
N ILE A 276 26.22 25.45 26.10
CA ILE A 276 27.08 25.24 27.26
C ILE A 276 26.57 24.01 28.01
N ALA A 277 27.47 23.11 28.40
CA ALA A 277 27.15 22.00 29.27
C ALA A 277 28.19 21.81 30.38
N VAL A 278 27.76 21.22 31.48
CA VAL A 278 28.59 20.80 32.61
C VAL A 278 28.30 19.33 32.87
N ILE A 279 29.32 18.49 32.82
CA ILE A 279 29.23 17.08 33.20
C ILE A 279 30.02 16.89 34.50
N ALA A 280 29.34 16.50 35.58
CA ALA A 280 29.96 16.21 36.86
C ALA A 280 29.90 14.71 37.18
N GLU A 281 31.07 14.15 37.43
CA GLU A 281 31.31 12.90 38.15
C GLU A 281 31.83 13.25 39.56
N PRO A 282 31.81 12.32 40.54
CA PRO A 282 32.11 12.63 41.95
C PRO A 282 33.42 13.39 42.22
N ASN A 283 34.44 13.25 41.35
CA ASN A 283 35.74 13.90 41.51
C ASN A 283 36.20 14.72 40.30
N LYS A 284 35.32 14.90 39.31
CA LYS A 284 35.67 15.58 38.06
C LYS A 284 34.46 16.32 37.50
N ILE A 285 34.63 17.60 37.21
CA ILE A 285 33.58 18.41 36.60
C ILE A 285 34.13 19.03 35.32
N ASP A 286 33.57 18.63 34.18
CA ASP A 286 33.94 19.11 32.86
C ASP A 286 33.00 20.24 32.43
N LEU A 287 33.56 21.35 31.96
CA LEU A 287 32.84 22.42 31.26
C LEU A 287 32.98 22.18 29.76
N LEU A 288 31.85 22.19 29.05
CA LEU A 288 31.76 21.99 27.62
C LEU A 288 31.14 23.20 26.93
N VAL A 289 31.64 23.49 25.73
CA VAL A 289 31.05 24.46 24.80
C VAL A 289 30.91 23.77 23.45
N ASP A 290 29.72 23.84 22.86
CA ASP A 290 29.38 23.25 21.56
C ASP A 290 29.78 21.77 21.43
N GLY A 291 29.60 21.01 22.51
CA GLY A 291 29.88 19.58 22.59
C GLY A 291 31.37 19.21 22.78
N GLN A 292 32.25 20.20 22.98
CA GLN A 292 33.67 19.97 23.26
C GLN A 292 34.00 20.33 24.70
N VAL A 293 34.82 19.50 25.37
CA VAL A 293 35.35 19.83 26.69
C VAL A 293 36.37 20.96 26.56
N VAL A 294 36.08 22.10 27.18
CA VAL A 294 36.95 23.29 27.14
C VAL A 294 37.81 23.46 28.39
N SER A 295 37.35 22.95 29.54
CA SER A 295 38.08 23.00 30.81
C SER A 295 37.52 21.95 31.78
N SER A 296 38.34 21.53 32.75
CA SER A 296 37.96 20.55 33.77
C SER A 296 38.40 20.99 35.16
N LEU A 297 37.62 20.64 36.19
CA LEU A 297 37.97 20.77 37.61
C LEU A 297 38.10 19.38 38.25
N ALA A 298 39.16 19.15 39.01
CA ALA A 298 39.32 17.96 39.84
C ALA A 298 38.69 18.19 41.22
N THR A 299 37.36 18.22 41.27
CA THR A 299 36.59 18.54 42.48
C THR A 299 35.23 17.85 42.46
N SER A 300 34.54 17.87 43.59
CA SER A 300 33.19 17.33 43.76
C SER A 300 32.13 18.44 43.78
N LEU A 301 30.88 18.06 43.50
CA LEU A 301 29.76 18.98 43.63
C LEU A 301 29.52 19.40 45.09
N PRO A 302 29.04 20.63 45.34
CA PRO A 302 28.59 21.03 46.67
C PRO A 302 27.30 20.34 47.10
N THR A 303 27.03 20.34 48.40
CA THR A 303 25.70 19.99 48.93
C THR A 303 24.76 21.18 48.73
N LEU A 304 23.78 21.06 47.84
CA LEU A 304 22.82 22.13 47.54
C LEU A 304 21.40 21.58 47.43
N SER A 305 20.49 22.07 48.27
CA SER A 305 19.09 21.66 48.32
C SER A 305 18.09 22.79 48.01
N GLY A 306 18.53 24.05 48.17
CA GLY A 306 17.73 25.25 47.91
C GLY A 306 17.35 25.49 46.44
N PHE A 307 16.67 26.60 46.14
CA PHE A 307 16.29 26.97 44.77
C PHE A 307 17.52 27.36 43.95
N ALA A 308 17.38 27.37 42.62
CA ALA A 308 18.38 27.92 41.71
C ALA A 308 17.83 29.14 40.95
N VAL A 309 18.73 29.95 40.42
CA VAL A 309 18.43 31.19 39.72
C VAL A 309 19.00 31.10 38.31
N LEU A 310 18.16 31.36 37.32
CA LEU A 310 18.55 31.48 35.92
C LEU A 310 18.58 32.97 35.54
N GLY A 311 19.64 33.38 34.84
CA GLY A 311 19.83 34.74 34.32
C GLY A 311 20.42 35.76 35.30
N ALA A 312 20.74 35.36 36.53
CA ALA A 312 21.42 36.21 37.51
C ALA A 312 22.08 35.36 38.60
N ASP A 313 22.91 36.01 39.42
CA ASP A 313 23.31 35.47 40.72
C ASP A 313 22.40 35.98 41.84
N ALA A 314 22.34 35.24 42.94
CA ALA A 314 21.67 35.64 44.17
C ALA A 314 22.65 35.58 45.35
N ALA A 315 22.49 36.47 46.32
CA ALA A 315 23.33 36.43 47.51
C ALA A 315 23.05 35.17 48.33
N ALA A 316 24.05 34.67 49.05
CA ALA A 316 23.88 33.55 49.98
C ALA A 316 22.81 33.90 51.03
N GLY A 317 21.82 33.03 51.20
CA GLY A 317 20.72 33.24 52.14
C GLY A 317 19.58 34.14 51.65
N SER A 318 19.58 34.56 50.38
CA SER A 318 18.44 35.27 49.78
C SER A 318 17.15 34.46 49.84
N THR A 319 16.02 35.11 50.12
CA THR A 319 14.69 34.52 49.89
C THR A 319 14.41 34.42 48.39
N ILE A 320 13.42 33.61 48.00
CA ILE A 320 12.97 33.50 46.60
C ILE A 320 12.59 34.88 46.04
N GLU A 321 11.88 35.70 46.83
CA GLU A 321 11.46 37.05 46.45
C GLU A 321 12.65 37.99 46.21
N GLN A 322 13.68 37.91 47.06
CA GLN A 322 14.90 38.71 46.92
C GLN A 322 15.71 38.29 45.68
N ALA A 323 15.81 36.97 45.43
CA ALA A 323 16.50 36.43 44.26
C ALA A 323 15.76 36.73 42.94
N ALA A 324 14.43 36.85 42.98
CA ALA A 324 13.62 37.24 41.84
C ALA A 324 13.64 38.76 41.57
N GLY A 325 13.79 39.57 42.63
CA GLY A 325 13.70 41.04 42.57
C GLY A 325 15.03 41.79 42.41
N THR A 326 16.18 41.12 42.63
CA THR A 326 17.51 41.77 42.60
C THR A 326 18.51 40.90 41.83
N ALA A 327 18.78 41.23 40.56
CA ALA A 327 19.78 40.52 39.77
C ALA A 327 21.21 41.02 40.13
N GLN A 328 22.03 40.15 40.74
CA GLN A 328 23.47 40.38 40.83
C GLN A 328 24.15 39.77 39.61
N SER A 329 25.06 40.51 38.97
CA SER A 329 25.76 40.03 37.76
C SER A 329 24.80 39.46 36.71
N GLY A 330 23.69 40.16 36.43
CA GLY A 330 22.63 39.65 35.56
C GLY A 330 23.08 39.41 34.12
N PHE A 331 22.57 38.36 33.52
CA PHE A 331 22.80 38.01 32.12
C PHE A 331 21.86 38.79 31.20
N ALA A 332 22.41 39.27 30.08
CA ALA A 332 21.64 39.90 29.01
C ALA A 332 21.79 39.09 27.72
N GLY A 333 20.69 38.60 27.17
CA GLY A 333 20.64 37.72 26.02
C GLY A 333 19.46 36.75 26.06
N ASN A 334 19.53 35.71 25.25
CA ASN A 334 18.51 34.66 25.18
C ASN A 334 19.06 33.35 25.73
N LEU A 335 18.22 32.61 26.45
CA LEU A 335 18.50 31.25 26.91
C LEU A 335 17.41 30.30 26.42
N ASP A 336 17.80 29.09 26.03
CA ASP A 336 16.88 28.11 25.46
C ASP A 336 17.27 26.68 25.87
N GLU A 337 16.30 25.77 25.94
CA GLU A 337 16.49 24.33 26.21
C GLU A 337 17.32 24.02 27.48
N LEU A 338 16.94 24.57 28.64
CA LEU A 338 17.62 24.22 29.89
C LEU A 338 17.33 22.76 30.26
N SER A 339 18.39 21.97 30.39
CA SER A 339 18.32 20.57 30.82
C SER A 339 19.15 20.31 32.07
N ILE A 340 18.58 19.56 33.01
CA ILE A 340 19.29 19.02 34.17
C ILE A 340 19.05 17.52 34.25
N SER A 341 20.12 16.74 34.38
CA SER A 341 20.08 15.29 34.56
C SER A 341 20.93 14.86 35.76
N LYS A 342 20.44 13.91 36.55
CA LYS A 342 21.14 13.28 37.68
C LYS A 342 22.16 12.22 37.26
N GLN A 343 22.47 12.16 35.98
CA GLN A 343 23.46 11.25 35.41
C GLN A 343 24.55 12.09 34.74
N ALA A 344 25.79 11.63 34.84
CA ALA A 344 26.88 12.13 34.01
C ALA A 344 26.71 11.53 32.60
N ARG A 345 26.11 12.29 31.68
CA ARG A 345 25.96 11.90 30.29
C ARG A 345 27.34 11.92 29.63
N SER A 346 27.53 11.07 28.62
CA SER A 346 28.79 11.06 27.88
C SER A 346 28.95 12.36 27.09
N VAL A 347 30.21 12.72 26.78
CA VAL A 347 30.50 13.83 25.87
C VAL A 347 29.84 13.60 24.50
N ASP A 348 29.76 12.34 24.05
CA ASP A 348 29.12 11.98 22.78
C ASP A 348 27.59 12.20 22.80
N PHE A 349 26.94 12.00 23.95
CA PHE A 349 25.53 12.37 24.13
C PHE A 349 25.32 13.87 23.93
N ILE A 350 26.21 14.70 24.51
CA ILE A 350 26.14 16.16 24.33
C ILE A 350 26.42 16.55 22.89
N LYS A 351 27.41 15.94 22.22
CA LYS A 351 27.68 16.18 20.79
C LYS A 351 26.47 15.85 19.93
N ALA A 352 25.79 14.73 20.19
CA ALA A 352 24.59 14.34 19.46
C ALA A 352 23.45 15.36 19.66
N GLN A 353 23.23 15.83 20.89
CA GLN A 353 22.26 16.89 21.18
C GLN A 353 22.61 18.19 20.45
N VAL A 354 23.86 18.64 20.50
CA VAL A 354 24.30 19.86 19.80
C VAL A 354 24.10 19.73 18.29
N LEU A 355 24.49 18.60 17.68
CA LEU A 355 24.29 18.36 16.25
C LEU A 355 22.81 18.44 15.85
N ASN A 356 21.94 17.84 16.65
CA ASN A 356 20.50 17.80 16.40
C ASN A 356 19.80 19.15 16.62
N GLN A 357 20.13 19.83 17.72
CA GLN A 357 19.48 21.07 18.14
C GLN A 357 20.06 22.30 17.43
N SER A 358 21.26 22.21 16.85
CA SER A 358 21.83 23.31 16.05
C SER A 358 20.95 23.66 14.84
N VAL A 359 21.07 24.88 14.31
CA VAL A 359 20.34 25.33 13.12
C VAL A 359 20.55 24.40 11.91
N SER A 360 21.74 23.82 11.78
CA SER A 360 22.06 22.89 10.68
C SER A 360 21.30 21.56 10.73
N ASN A 361 20.79 21.16 11.91
CA ASN A 361 20.16 19.86 12.19
C ASN A 361 20.91 18.68 11.55
N GLY A 362 22.23 18.62 11.74
CA GLY A 362 23.09 17.63 11.09
C GLY A 362 22.84 16.18 11.52
N LEU A 363 21.95 15.94 12.50
CA LEU A 363 21.64 14.59 12.99
C LEU A 363 20.51 13.92 12.20
N VAL A 364 19.47 14.64 11.77
CA VAL A 364 18.24 14.02 11.22
C VAL A 364 18.16 14.25 9.71
N ALA A 365 18.16 13.16 8.96
CA ALA A 365 17.84 13.15 7.53
C ALA A 365 16.41 12.64 7.29
N TYR A 366 15.69 13.31 6.40
CA TYR A 366 14.30 13.01 6.05
C TYR A 366 14.27 12.24 4.73
N GLY A 367 13.59 11.09 4.72
CA GLY A 367 13.31 10.36 3.49
C GLY A 367 12.01 10.81 2.80
N GLU A 368 11.71 10.18 1.68
CA GLU A 368 10.47 10.38 0.92
C GLU A 368 9.27 9.79 1.66
N ASP A 369 8.08 10.36 1.42
CA ASP A 369 6.83 9.81 1.95
C ASP A 369 6.42 8.54 1.22
N GLU A 370 6.01 7.54 1.99
CA GLU A 370 5.35 6.33 1.53
C GLU A 370 3.86 6.42 1.88
N GLN A 371 2.99 5.91 1.01
CA GLN A 371 1.53 5.91 1.21
C GLN A 371 0.97 4.49 1.18
N THR A 372 0.00 4.18 2.05
CA THR A 372 -0.69 2.88 2.06
C THR A 372 -1.43 2.60 0.75
N SER A 373 -1.03 1.55 0.04
CA SER A 373 -1.81 0.96 -1.04
C SER A 373 -2.83 -0.04 -0.46
N THR A 374 -3.92 0.46 0.14
CA THR A 374 -5.06 -0.38 0.52
C THR A 374 -5.87 -0.72 -0.75
N TRP A 375 -6.50 -1.90 -0.86
CA TRP A 375 -7.31 -2.24 -2.05
C TRP A 375 -8.43 -1.23 -2.35
N LYS A 376 -8.90 -0.51 -1.31
CA LYS A 376 -9.85 0.61 -1.41
C LYS A 376 -9.21 1.95 -1.81
N THR A 377 -7.90 2.12 -1.62
CA THR A 377 -7.11 3.32 -2.01
C THR A 377 -6.24 3.08 -3.24
N GLY A 378 -6.17 1.86 -3.77
CA GLY A 378 -5.53 1.60 -5.06
C GLY A 378 -6.25 2.33 -6.19
N PHE A 379 -5.55 2.58 -7.30
CA PHE A 379 -6.09 3.30 -8.46
C PHE A 379 -7.50 2.84 -8.87
N LEU A 380 -7.78 1.52 -8.83
CA LEU A 380 -9.10 0.97 -9.12
C LEU A 380 -10.19 1.38 -8.12
N GLY A 381 -9.88 1.45 -6.82
CA GLY A 381 -10.83 1.86 -5.78
C GLY A 381 -11.19 3.35 -5.89
N ILE A 382 -10.20 4.19 -6.19
CA ILE A 382 -10.40 5.63 -6.44
C ILE A 382 -11.25 5.84 -7.70
N ILE A 383 -10.93 5.12 -8.78
CA ILE A 383 -11.65 5.21 -10.06
C ILE A 383 -13.12 4.74 -9.91
N LEU A 384 -13.35 3.62 -9.22
CA LEU A 384 -14.71 3.10 -9.00
C LEU A 384 -15.52 3.97 -8.03
N GLY A 385 -14.87 4.58 -7.04
CA GLY A 385 -15.50 5.52 -6.12
C GLY A 385 -15.93 6.83 -6.78
N ALA A 386 -15.30 7.21 -7.89
CA ALA A 386 -15.60 8.43 -8.64
C ALA A 386 -16.66 8.24 -9.75
N LEU A 387 -17.21 7.03 -9.92
CA LEU A 387 -18.27 6.77 -10.89
C LEU A 387 -19.58 7.46 -10.52
N THR A 388 -20.19 8.12 -11.50
CA THR A 388 -21.56 8.64 -11.38
C THR A 388 -22.58 7.50 -11.29
N VAL A 389 -23.79 7.81 -10.83
CA VAL A 389 -24.90 6.84 -10.77
C VAL A 389 -25.17 6.22 -12.15
N ASP A 390 -25.13 7.04 -13.22
CA ASP A 390 -25.30 6.58 -14.60
C ASP A 390 -24.18 5.64 -15.05
N GLY A 391 -22.94 5.93 -14.64
CA GLY A 391 -21.79 5.05 -14.88
C GLY A 391 -21.99 3.67 -14.25
N TRP A 392 -22.52 3.62 -13.02
CA TRP A 392 -22.87 2.37 -12.34
C TRP A 392 -23.98 1.60 -13.05
N ILE A 393 -25.00 2.29 -13.57
CA ILE A 393 -26.07 1.66 -14.35
C ILE A 393 -25.50 1.01 -15.61
N ILE A 394 -24.62 1.70 -16.34
CA ILE A 394 -23.99 1.17 -17.55
C ILE A 394 -23.11 -0.03 -17.24
N ILE A 395 -22.31 0.03 -16.18
CA ILE A 395 -21.49 -1.11 -15.73
C ILE A 395 -22.36 -2.30 -15.34
N ALA A 396 -23.51 -2.08 -14.69
CA ALA A 396 -24.44 -3.16 -14.37
C ALA A 396 -25.02 -3.83 -15.62
N VAL A 397 -25.41 -3.04 -16.63
CA VAL A 397 -25.89 -3.57 -17.92
C VAL A 397 -24.78 -4.36 -18.64
N LEU A 398 -23.55 -3.83 -18.65
CA LEU A 398 -22.38 -4.52 -19.20
C LEU A 398 -22.09 -5.83 -18.46
N ALA A 399 -22.22 -5.86 -17.14
CA ALA A 399 -22.04 -7.08 -16.34
C ALA A 399 -23.08 -8.15 -16.68
N ILE A 400 -24.35 -7.77 -16.85
CA ILE A 400 -25.42 -8.68 -17.30
C ILE A 400 -25.08 -9.23 -18.69
N MET A 401 -24.65 -8.36 -19.61
CA MET A 401 -24.25 -8.75 -20.96
C MET A 401 -23.05 -9.72 -20.95
N ALA A 402 -22.07 -9.49 -20.08
CA ALA A 402 -20.92 -10.37 -19.88
C ALA A 402 -21.35 -11.77 -19.43
N ILE A 403 -22.22 -11.85 -18.42
CA ILE A 403 -22.72 -13.11 -17.86
C ILE A 403 -23.48 -13.89 -18.94
N LEU A 404 -24.38 -13.23 -19.67
CA LEU A 404 -25.14 -13.86 -20.76
C LEU A 404 -24.21 -14.38 -21.87
N SER A 405 -23.21 -13.58 -22.26
CA SER A 405 -22.20 -13.96 -23.25
C SER A 405 -21.43 -15.20 -22.80
N TRP A 406 -20.97 -15.25 -21.55
CA TRP A 406 -20.24 -16.39 -21.00
C TRP A 406 -21.09 -17.66 -20.92
N ILE A 407 -22.36 -17.54 -20.51
CA ILE A 407 -23.30 -18.67 -20.48
C ILE A 407 -23.47 -19.25 -21.88
N VAL A 408 -23.70 -18.41 -22.89
CA VAL A 408 -23.85 -18.87 -24.28
C VAL A 408 -22.55 -19.47 -24.80
N MET A 409 -21.41 -18.83 -24.55
CA MET A 409 -20.10 -19.32 -24.97
C MET A 409 -19.81 -20.72 -24.41
N ILE A 410 -20.04 -20.95 -23.11
CA ILE A 410 -19.79 -22.25 -22.47
C ILE A 410 -20.79 -23.30 -22.96
N ARG A 411 -22.09 -22.98 -22.97
CA ARG A 411 -23.13 -23.93 -23.41
C ARG A 411 -22.96 -24.32 -24.86
N LYS A 412 -22.78 -23.33 -25.75
CA LYS A 412 -22.61 -23.56 -27.18
C LYS A 412 -21.27 -24.22 -27.49
N GLY A 413 -20.20 -23.83 -26.80
CA GLY A 413 -18.90 -24.48 -26.92
C GLY A 413 -18.95 -25.97 -26.61
N ARG A 414 -19.62 -26.35 -25.52
CA ARG A 414 -19.84 -27.76 -25.19
C ARG A 414 -20.71 -28.46 -26.23
N ALA A 415 -21.80 -27.84 -26.68
CA ALA A 415 -22.69 -28.43 -27.68
C ALA A 415 -21.97 -28.71 -29.01
N VAL A 416 -21.23 -27.73 -29.54
CA VAL A 416 -20.49 -27.88 -30.81
C VAL A 416 -19.37 -28.90 -30.69
N LEU A 417 -18.63 -28.91 -29.57
CA LEU A 417 -17.60 -29.93 -29.33
C LEU A 417 -18.18 -31.34 -29.20
N ASN A 418 -19.37 -31.48 -28.60
CA ASN A 418 -20.06 -32.76 -28.53
C ASN A 418 -20.53 -33.22 -29.92
N VAL A 419 -21.02 -32.31 -30.77
CA VAL A 419 -21.36 -32.62 -32.17
C VAL A 419 -20.15 -33.10 -32.96
N LEU A 420 -19.00 -32.42 -32.84
CA LEU A 420 -17.77 -32.83 -33.51
C LEU A 420 -17.30 -34.22 -33.07
N LYS A 421 -17.37 -34.51 -31.76
CA LYS A 421 -17.07 -35.85 -31.23
C LYS A 421 -18.06 -36.91 -31.71
N ALA A 422 -19.35 -36.58 -31.77
CA ALA A 422 -20.39 -37.47 -32.25
C ALA A 422 -20.21 -37.78 -33.75
N ASN A 423 -19.85 -36.77 -34.55
CA ASN A 423 -19.50 -36.94 -35.96
C ASN A 423 -18.29 -37.85 -36.13
N GLU A 424 -17.23 -37.65 -35.35
CA GLU A 424 -16.03 -38.49 -35.38
C GLU A 424 -16.35 -39.95 -35.02
N ALA A 425 -17.12 -40.17 -33.95
CA ALA A 425 -17.57 -41.52 -33.55
C ALA A 425 -18.39 -42.20 -34.65
N PHE A 426 -19.33 -41.48 -35.27
CA PHE A 426 -20.12 -42.00 -36.38
C PHE A 426 -19.26 -42.29 -37.62
N GLN A 427 -18.32 -41.42 -37.99
CA GLN A 427 -17.43 -41.64 -39.14
C GLN A 427 -16.51 -42.85 -38.93
N ASN A 428 -15.98 -43.04 -37.72
CA ASN A 428 -15.19 -44.22 -37.39
C ASN A 428 -16.01 -45.49 -37.57
N LEU A 429 -17.22 -45.54 -37.01
CA LEU A 429 -18.13 -46.67 -37.18
C LEU A 429 -18.49 -46.90 -38.66
N TYR A 430 -18.78 -45.83 -39.40
CA TYR A 430 -19.04 -45.89 -40.85
C TYR A 430 -17.87 -46.51 -41.62
N SER A 431 -16.63 -46.16 -41.25
CA SER A 431 -15.43 -46.73 -41.87
C SER A 431 -15.20 -48.20 -41.50
N GLU A 432 -15.52 -48.61 -40.26
CA GLU A 432 -15.38 -50.00 -39.79
C GLU A 432 -16.35 -50.96 -40.49
N VAL A 433 -17.55 -50.48 -40.84
CA VAL A 433 -18.53 -51.27 -41.61
C VAL A 433 -18.31 -51.18 -43.12
N ASN A 434 -17.17 -50.63 -43.58
CA ASN A 434 -16.87 -50.33 -44.99
C ASN A 434 -18.01 -49.55 -45.69
N GLY A 435 -18.73 -48.76 -44.91
CA GLY A 435 -19.93 -47.99 -45.25
C GLY A 435 -21.14 -48.80 -45.75
N ASP A 436 -21.25 -50.09 -45.42
CA ASP A 436 -22.49 -50.86 -45.61
C ASP A 436 -23.59 -50.28 -44.71
N PHE A 437 -24.65 -49.75 -45.34
CA PHE A 437 -25.76 -49.05 -44.67
C PHE A 437 -26.55 -49.99 -43.77
N ALA A 438 -26.82 -51.21 -44.23
CA ALA A 438 -27.57 -52.21 -43.48
C ALA A 438 -26.80 -52.66 -42.24
N GLN A 439 -25.48 -52.82 -42.36
CA GLN A 439 -24.63 -53.19 -41.22
C GLN A 439 -24.47 -52.03 -40.22
N LEU A 440 -24.38 -50.80 -40.72
CA LEU A 440 -24.31 -49.60 -39.89
C LEU A 440 -25.55 -49.48 -39.00
N GLU A 441 -26.75 -49.53 -39.60
CA GLU A 441 -28.01 -49.37 -38.87
C GLU A 441 -28.23 -50.53 -37.90
N ASN A 442 -27.92 -51.77 -38.31
CA ASN A 442 -28.01 -52.92 -37.40
C ASN A 442 -27.08 -52.78 -36.18
N THR A 443 -25.90 -52.20 -36.35
CA THR A 443 -24.94 -52.01 -35.24
C THR A 443 -25.41 -50.91 -34.29
N ILE A 444 -26.00 -49.84 -34.82
CA ILE A 444 -26.52 -48.71 -34.02
C ILE A 444 -27.84 -49.09 -33.30
N SER A 445 -28.67 -49.93 -33.92
CA SER A 445 -30.01 -50.28 -33.42
C SER A 445 -30.05 -51.54 -32.53
N ASN A 446 -29.14 -52.51 -32.67
CA ASN A 446 -29.14 -53.73 -31.83
C ASN A 446 -28.21 -53.61 -30.62
N SER A 447 -28.74 -53.84 -29.40
CA SER A 447 -28.00 -53.71 -28.12
C SER A 447 -26.93 -54.79 -27.86
N GLY A 448 -26.70 -55.72 -28.79
CA GLY A 448 -25.71 -56.81 -28.67
C GLY A 448 -24.47 -56.60 -29.53
N SER A 449 -23.44 -57.43 -29.32
CA SER A 449 -22.23 -57.43 -30.17
C SER A 449 -22.62 -57.76 -31.62
N SER A 450 -22.24 -56.90 -32.56
CA SER A 450 -22.42 -57.19 -33.98
C SER A 450 -21.12 -57.77 -34.52
N THR A 451 -21.20 -58.93 -35.20
CA THR A 451 -20.04 -59.55 -35.83
C THR A 451 -19.96 -59.06 -37.26
N ILE A 452 -18.91 -58.32 -37.59
CA ILE A 452 -18.72 -57.68 -38.90
C ILE A 452 -17.42 -58.22 -39.47
N HIS A 453 -17.49 -58.93 -40.60
CA HIS A 453 -16.32 -59.52 -41.27
C HIS A 453 -15.40 -60.36 -40.36
N GLY A 454 -15.96 -61.04 -39.35
CA GLY A 454 -15.21 -61.85 -38.37
C GLY A 454 -14.60 -61.06 -37.20
N GLN A 455 -14.82 -59.75 -37.15
CA GLN A 455 -14.43 -58.87 -36.05
C GLN A 455 -15.65 -58.55 -35.17
N HIS A 456 -15.50 -58.69 -33.85
CA HIS A 456 -16.50 -58.26 -32.88
C HIS A 456 -16.43 -56.75 -32.73
N ILE A 457 -17.45 -56.04 -33.24
CA ILE A 457 -17.61 -54.60 -33.01
C ILE A 457 -18.65 -54.45 -31.90
N GLU A 458 -18.16 -54.01 -30.73
CA GLU A 458 -18.97 -53.73 -29.56
C GLU A 458 -18.89 -52.23 -29.29
N ILE A 459 -20.01 -51.54 -29.50
CA ILE A 459 -20.17 -50.13 -29.13
C ILE A 459 -20.79 -50.05 -27.74
N THR A 460 -20.22 -49.20 -26.89
CA THR A 460 -20.76 -48.97 -25.55
C THR A 460 -22.11 -48.26 -25.68
N GLU A 461 -23.04 -48.47 -24.72
CA GLU A 461 -24.34 -47.78 -24.74
C GLU A 461 -24.20 -46.24 -24.75
N SER A 462 -23.16 -45.71 -24.10
CA SER A 462 -22.83 -44.28 -24.12
C SER A 462 -22.36 -43.79 -25.50
N GLU A 463 -21.67 -44.62 -26.27
CA GLU A 463 -21.21 -44.30 -27.63
C GLU A 463 -22.38 -44.35 -28.62
N ARG A 464 -23.27 -45.33 -28.46
CA ARG A 464 -24.53 -45.43 -29.23
C ARG A 464 -25.39 -44.18 -29.07
N GLU A 465 -25.63 -43.76 -27.82
CA GLU A 465 -26.41 -42.55 -27.53
C GLU A 465 -25.71 -41.25 -27.98
N LEU A 466 -24.38 -41.27 -28.11
CA LEU A 466 -23.63 -40.17 -28.69
C LEU A 466 -23.78 -40.13 -30.23
N ILE A 467 -23.66 -41.29 -30.88
CA ILE A 467 -23.79 -41.44 -32.35
C ILE A 467 -25.20 -41.06 -32.80
N LYS A 468 -26.24 -41.50 -32.09
CA LYS A 468 -27.64 -41.14 -32.41
C LYS A 468 -27.92 -39.63 -32.39
N LYS A 469 -27.08 -38.85 -31.70
CA LYS A 469 -27.17 -37.38 -31.63
C LYS A 469 -26.29 -36.68 -32.68
N ALA A 470 -25.53 -37.43 -33.47
CA ALA A 470 -24.66 -36.88 -34.50
C ALA A 470 -25.51 -36.36 -35.69
N PRO A 471 -25.28 -35.13 -36.17
CA PRO A 471 -25.89 -34.64 -37.41
C PRO A 471 -25.64 -35.55 -38.62
N LEU A 472 -24.49 -36.24 -38.67
CA LEU A 472 -24.21 -37.22 -39.73
C LEU A 472 -25.15 -38.43 -39.66
N TYR A 473 -25.44 -38.94 -38.46
CA TYR A 473 -26.41 -40.00 -38.27
C TYR A 473 -27.82 -39.56 -38.65
N HIS A 474 -28.24 -38.34 -38.30
CA HIS A 474 -29.55 -37.82 -38.71
C HIS A 474 -29.70 -37.73 -40.24
N ILE A 475 -28.65 -37.30 -40.95
CA ILE A 475 -28.61 -37.30 -42.43
C ILE A 475 -28.69 -38.73 -42.97
N PHE A 476 -27.89 -39.65 -42.41
CA PHE A 476 -27.89 -41.06 -42.80
C PHE A 476 -29.26 -41.70 -42.63
N HIS A 477 -29.83 -41.62 -41.43
CA HIS A 477 -31.10 -42.23 -41.06
C HIS A 477 -32.28 -41.64 -41.86
N LEU A 478 -32.25 -40.33 -42.15
CA LEU A 478 -33.25 -39.73 -43.05
C LEU A 478 -33.11 -40.26 -44.48
N GLY A 479 -31.87 -40.42 -44.97
CA GLY A 479 -31.58 -40.96 -46.30
C GLY A 479 -32.05 -42.41 -46.44
N GLU A 480 -31.78 -43.24 -45.44
CA GLU A 480 -32.25 -44.62 -45.37
C GLU A 480 -33.78 -44.69 -45.35
N LYS A 481 -34.44 -43.90 -44.50
CA LYS A 481 -35.91 -43.86 -44.42
C LYS A 481 -36.55 -43.43 -45.74
N GLU A 482 -36.00 -42.42 -46.40
CA GLU A 482 -36.52 -41.95 -47.69
C GLU A 482 -36.26 -42.99 -48.80
N LEU A 483 -35.12 -43.69 -48.75
CA LEU A 483 -34.81 -44.80 -49.65
C LEU A 483 -35.81 -45.96 -49.47
N ALA A 484 -36.04 -46.40 -48.22
CA ALA A 484 -37.00 -47.46 -47.90
C ALA A 484 -38.42 -47.11 -48.31
N SER A 485 -38.88 -45.89 -47.99
CA SER A 485 -40.23 -45.43 -48.38
C SER A 485 -40.43 -45.40 -49.89
N ARG A 486 -39.38 -45.15 -50.67
CA ARG A 486 -39.45 -45.09 -52.14
C ARG A 486 -39.37 -46.47 -52.76
N LEU A 487 -38.54 -47.36 -52.23
CA LEU A 487 -38.48 -48.76 -52.68
C LEU A 487 -39.82 -49.46 -52.45
N ALA A 488 -40.45 -49.25 -51.29
CA ALA A 488 -41.80 -49.77 -51.02
C ALA A 488 -42.88 -49.19 -51.96
N ALA A 489 -42.71 -47.95 -52.42
CA ALA A 489 -43.64 -47.33 -53.37
C ALA A 489 -43.45 -47.83 -54.82
N ASP A 490 -42.21 -48.12 -55.22
CA ASP A 490 -41.85 -48.65 -56.56
C ASP A 490 -42.10 -50.16 -56.69
N GLU A 491 -42.04 -50.90 -55.59
CA GLU A 491 -42.38 -52.33 -55.53
C GLU A 491 -43.86 -52.59 -55.88
N ALA A 492 -44.75 -51.66 -55.51
CA ALA A 492 -46.14 -51.63 -55.96
C ALA A 492 -46.28 -51.43 -57.49
N GLN A 493 -45.23 -50.98 -58.19
CA GLN A 493 -45.19 -50.72 -59.64
C GLN A 493 -44.24 -51.65 -60.43
N HIS A 494 -43.72 -52.74 -59.84
CA HIS A 494 -42.88 -53.77 -60.51
C HIS A 494 -41.55 -53.28 -61.11
N GLN A 495 -40.99 -52.14 -60.65
CA GLN A 495 -39.65 -51.68 -61.03
C GLN A 495 -38.79 -51.38 -59.79
N ALA A 496 -38.05 -52.38 -59.29
CA ALA A 496 -37.19 -52.24 -58.11
C ALA A 496 -35.83 -51.55 -58.40
N ASN A 497 -35.82 -50.45 -59.17
CA ASN A 497 -34.60 -49.72 -59.53
C ASN A 497 -34.70 -48.25 -59.11
N LEU A 498 -33.61 -47.68 -58.57
CA LEU A 498 -33.57 -46.25 -58.25
C LEU A 498 -33.46 -45.43 -59.53
N SER A 499 -34.52 -44.67 -59.86
CA SER A 499 -34.45 -43.69 -60.94
C SER A 499 -33.55 -42.50 -60.56
N PRO A 500 -32.87 -41.85 -61.52
CA PRO A 500 -32.11 -40.62 -61.26
C PRO A 500 -32.95 -39.52 -60.59
N GLN A 501 -34.24 -39.45 -60.90
CA GLN A 501 -35.19 -38.50 -60.31
C GLN A 501 -35.43 -38.80 -58.83
N SER A 502 -35.47 -40.07 -58.43
CA SER A 502 -35.59 -40.47 -57.03
C SER A 502 -34.35 -40.12 -56.21
N ILE A 503 -33.14 -40.26 -56.78
CA ILE A 503 -31.88 -39.89 -56.12
C ILE A 503 -31.79 -38.37 -55.92
N GLU A 504 -32.17 -37.57 -56.92
CA GLU A 504 -32.24 -36.11 -56.78
C GLU A 504 -33.28 -35.67 -55.75
N ALA A 505 -34.43 -36.36 -55.67
CA ALA A 505 -35.43 -36.09 -54.64
C ALA A 505 -34.92 -36.41 -53.22
N ILE A 506 -34.20 -37.52 -53.04
CA ILE A 506 -33.54 -37.86 -51.77
C ILE A 506 -32.49 -36.79 -51.43
N ARG A 507 -31.64 -36.41 -52.39
CA ARG A 507 -30.64 -35.36 -52.20
C ARG A 507 -31.26 -34.05 -51.71
N ALA A 508 -32.35 -33.61 -52.35
CA ALA A 508 -33.07 -32.40 -51.94
C ALA A 508 -33.60 -32.48 -50.49
N LYS A 509 -34.05 -33.66 -50.03
CA LYS A 509 -34.45 -33.88 -48.63
C LYS A 509 -33.27 -33.84 -47.67
N LEU A 510 -32.14 -34.44 -48.04
CA LEU A 510 -30.92 -34.43 -47.24
C LEU A 510 -30.33 -33.02 -47.13
N ASP A 511 -30.34 -32.23 -48.20
CA ASP A 511 -29.92 -30.82 -48.19
C ASP A 511 -30.80 -29.98 -47.27
N SER A 512 -32.12 -30.24 -47.26
CA SER A 512 -33.04 -29.61 -46.31
C SER A 512 -32.71 -29.97 -44.85
N GLN A 513 -32.35 -31.21 -44.57
CA GLN A 513 -31.92 -31.63 -43.23
C GLN A 513 -30.60 -30.97 -42.82
N LEU A 514 -29.62 -30.91 -43.73
CA LEU A 514 -28.37 -30.21 -43.50
C LEU A 514 -28.61 -28.73 -43.17
N ALA A 515 -29.51 -28.06 -43.90
CA ALA A 515 -29.85 -26.67 -43.63
C ALA A 515 -30.46 -26.48 -42.24
N LYS A 516 -31.34 -27.38 -41.78
CA LYS A 516 -31.92 -27.34 -40.42
C LYS A 516 -30.87 -27.52 -39.33
N GLU A 517 -29.99 -28.51 -39.49
CA GLU A 517 -28.88 -28.76 -38.55
C GLU A 517 -27.92 -27.56 -38.50
N ASN A 518 -27.59 -26.97 -39.65
CA ASN A 518 -26.78 -25.75 -39.72
C ASN A 518 -27.46 -24.57 -39.00
N GLN A 519 -28.77 -24.41 -39.16
CA GLN A 519 -29.53 -23.39 -38.45
C GLN A 519 -29.51 -23.59 -36.92
N GLU A 520 -29.69 -24.82 -36.44
CA GLU A 520 -29.60 -25.15 -35.01
C GLU A 520 -28.19 -24.92 -34.44
N LEU A 521 -27.15 -25.24 -35.22
CA LEU A 521 -25.77 -24.94 -34.87
C LEU A 521 -25.48 -23.43 -34.80
N ASN A 522 -26.12 -22.59 -35.61
CA ASN A 522 -25.96 -21.14 -35.55
C ASN A 522 -26.84 -20.44 -34.50
N LYS A 523 -27.87 -21.13 -33.98
CA LYS A 523 -28.78 -20.57 -32.97
C LYS A 523 -28.05 -20.01 -31.75
N ASN A 524 -28.49 -18.84 -31.30
CA ASN A 524 -27.96 -18.06 -30.15
C ASN A 524 -26.58 -17.41 -30.33
N LEU A 525 -25.89 -17.61 -31.47
CA LEU A 525 -24.62 -16.90 -31.72
C LEU A 525 -24.82 -15.37 -31.83
N VAL A 526 -26.03 -14.93 -32.19
CA VAL A 526 -26.39 -13.50 -32.24
C VAL A 526 -26.15 -12.78 -30.91
N LEU A 527 -26.28 -13.47 -29.77
CA LEU A 527 -26.04 -12.85 -28.46
C LEU A 527 -24.57 -12.50 -28.24
N LEU A 528 -23.65 -13.31 -28.77
CA LEU A 528 -22.22 -13.00 -28.77
C LEU A 528 -21.94 -11.80 -29.67
N THR A 529 -22.57 -11.72 -30.85
CA THR A 529 -22.44 -10.56 -31.76
C THR A 529 -22.96 -9.27 -31.13
N ILE A 530 -24.07 -9.34 -30.38
CA ILE A 530 -24.60 -8.21 -29.61
C ILE A 530 -23.61 -7.79 -28.51
N ALA A 531 -22.96 -8.73 -27.83
CA ALA A 531 -21.94 -8.41 -26.83
C ALA A 531 -20.67 -7.78 -27.45
N ILE A 532 -20.24 -8.27 -28.62
CA ILE A 532 -19.06 -7.76 -29.35
C ILE A 532 -19.28 -6.31 -29.81
N SER A 533 -20.44 -6.01 -30.37
CA SER A 533 -20.75 -4.68 -30.90
C SER A 533 -21.33 -3.74 -29.84
N GLY A 534 -22.22 -4.24 -28.98
CA GLY A 534 -22.91 -3.46 -27.96
C GLY A 534 -22.05 -3.11 -26.76
N GLY A 535 -21.12 -3.98 -26.35
CA GLY A 535 -20.23 -3.73 -25.21
C GLY A 535 -19.42 -2.44 -25.34
N PRO A 536 -18.66 -2.22 -26.43
CA PRO A 536 -17.88 -1.00 -26.63
C PRO A 536 -18.74 0.26 -26.75
N PHE A 537 -19.90 0.18 -27.40
CA PHE A 537 -20.81 1.33 -27.52
C PHE A 537 -21.44 1.74 -26.19
N LEU A 538 -21.81 0.77 -25.34
CA LEU A 538 -22.27 1.06 -23.97
C LEU A 538 -21.15 1.67 -23.12
N GLY A 539 -19.91 1.17 -23.26
CA GLY A 539 -18.75 1.75 -22.59
C GLY A 539 -18.48 3.20 -23.01
N LEU A 540 -18.52 3.48 -24.31
CA LEU A 540 -18.38 4.83 -24.87
C LEU A 540 -19.48 5.78 -24.35
N LEU A 541 -20.73 5.31 -24.33
CA LEU A 541 -21.85 6.07 -23.76
C LEU A 541 -21.57 6.45 -22.30
N GLY A 542 -21.04 5.53 -21.50
CA GLY A 542 -20.68 5.80 -20.11
C GLY A 542 -19.60 6.86 -19.97
N THR A 543 -18.61 6.86 -20.86
CA THR A 543 -17.59 7.91 -20.87
C THR A 543 -18.17 9.27 -21.27
N VAL A 544 -18.99 9.33 -22.31
CA VAL A 544 -19.62 10.59 -22.75
C VAL A 544 -20.50 11.18 -21.65
N VAL A 545 -21.35 10.36 -21.03
CA VAL A 545 -22.24 10.79 -19.93
C VAL A 545 -21.44 11.20 -18.69
N GLY A 546 -20.43 10.42 -18.30
CA GLY A 546 -19.61 10.72 -17.13
C GLY A 546 -18.82 12.03 -17.27
N VAL A 547 -18.20 12.26 -18.44
CA VAL A 547 -17.50 13.52 -18.73
C VAL A 547 -18.48 14.70 -18.77
N MET A 548 -19.65 14.54 -19.38
CA MET A 548 -20.70 15.57 -19.42
C MET A 548 -21.16 15.98 -18.02
N ILE A 549 -21.43 15.02 -17.13
CA ILE A 549 -21.84 15.30 -15.74
C ILE A 549 -20.70 15.97 -14.96
N THR A 550 -19.46 15.51 -15.15
CA THR A 550 -18.27 16.11 -14.50
C THR A 550 -18.15 17.60 -14.86
N PHE A 551 -18.36 17.97 -16.13
CA PHE A 551 -18.33 19.38 -16.55
C PHE A 551 -19.56 20.18 -16.08
N ALA A 552 -20.75 19.58 -16.02
CA ALA A 552 -21.94 20.24 -15.50
C ALA A 552 -21.81 20.60 -14.01
N ALA A 553 -21.19 19.73 -13.21
CA ALA A 553 -20.94 19.98 -11.80
C ALA A 553 -20.00 21.18 -11.57
N ILE A 554 -18.93 21.31 -12.38
CA ILE A 554 -18.01 22.45 -12.32
C ILE A 554 -18.72 23.75 -12.70
N ALA A 555 -19.55 23.72 -13.74
CA ALA A 555 -20.32 24.89 -14.15
C ALA A 555 -21.28 25.37 -13.04
N SER A 556 -21.79 24.45 -12.21
CA SER A 556 -22.64 24.80 -11.07
C SER A 556 -21.88 25.29 -9.83
N SER A 557 -20.63 24.84 -9.60
CA SER A 557 -19.83 25.21 -8.43
C SER A 557 -19.05 26.51 -8.60
N GLY A 558 -18.78 26.92 -9.85
CA GLY A 558 -18.04 28.15 -10.15
C GLY A 558 -16.54 28.11 -9.84
N ASP A 559 -16.03 26.97 -9.38
CA ASP A 559 -14.61 26.76 -9.02
C ASP A 559 -13.96 25.75 -9.97
N VAL A 560 -12.93 26.18 -10.70
CA VAL A 560 -12.21 25.37 -11.69
C VAL A 560 -10.98 24.75 -11.04
N ASN A 561 -11.21 23.77 -10.16
CA ASN A 561 -10.13 23.01 -9.54
C ASN A 561 -9.87 21.70 -10.30
N ILE A 562 -8.72 21.60 -10.97
CA ILE A 562 -8.35 20.41 -11.78
C ILE A 562 -8.30 19.11 -10.96
N ASN A 563 -7.96 19.20 -9.66
CA ASN A 563 -7.92 18.05 -8.76
C ASN A 563 -9.31 17.49 -8.46
N ALA A 564 -10.37 18.30 -8.61
CA ALA A 564 -11.76 17.86 -8.48
C ALA A 564 -12.29 17.17 -9.76
N ILE A 565 -11.66 17.44 -10.92
CA ILE A 565 -12.08 16.92 -12.24
C ILE A 565 -11.48 15.53 -12.51
N ALA A 566 -10.22 15.34 -12.11
CA ALA A 566 -9.44 14.15 -12.43
C ALA A 566 -10.15 12.83 -12.04
N PRO A 567 -10.77 12.71 -10.85
CA PRO A 567 -11.50 11.49 -10.49
C PRO A 567 -12.71 11.21 -11.40
N GLY A 568 -13.51 12.24 -11.73
CA GLY A 568 -14.72 12.08 -12.56
C GLY A 568 -14.40 11.64 -14.00
N VAL A 569 -13.34 12.19 -14.59
CA VAL A 569 -12.88 11.78 -15.93
C VAL A 569 -12.29 10.37 -15.91
N ALA A 570 -11.52 10.02 -14.87
CA ALA A 570 -10.97 8.67 -14.73
C ALA A 570 -12.08 7.62 -14.54
N GLY A 571 -13.10 7.91 -13.73
CA GLY A 571 -14.30 7.09 -13.59
C GLY A 571 -15.05 6.91 -14.91
N ALA A 572 -15.19 7.99 -15.69
CA ALA A 572 -15.81 7.94 -17.02
C ALA A 572 -15.05 7.01 -17.99
N LEU A 573 -13.71 7.04 -17.99
CA LEU A 573 -12.88 6.15 -18.81
C LEU A 573 -12.99 4.68 -18.41
N ALA A 574 -13.24 4.39 -17.13
CA ALA A 574 -13.42 3.03 -16.63
C ALA A 574 -14.61 2.32 -17.27
N ALA A 575 -15.69 3.05 -17.58
CA ALA A 575 -16.86 2.49 -18.28
C ALA A 575 -16.50 1.96 -19.69
N THR A 576 -15.64 2.66 -20.43
CA THR A 576 -15.14 2.20 -21.74
C THR A 576 -14.29 0.94 -21.60
N VAL A 577 -13.39 0.91 -20.61
CA VAL A 577 -12.57 -0.28 -20.32
C VAL A 577 -13.47 -1.47 -19.98
N ALA A 578 -14.50 -1.28 -19.16
CA ALA A 578 -15.48 -2.32 -18.86
C ALA A 578 -16.19 -2.84 -20.12
N GLY A 579 -16.58 -1.95 -21.04
CA GLY A 579 -17.19 -2.33 -22.33
C GLY A 579 -16.27 -3.19 -23.20
N LEU A 580 -14.97 -2.86 -23.25
CA LEU A 580 -13.97 -3.65 -23.97
C LEU A 580 -13.74 -5.02 -23.32
N LEU A 581 -13.74 -5.10 -21.99
CA LEU A 581 -13.62 -6.36 -21.25
C LEU A 581 -14.78 -7.32 -21.52
N VAL A 582 -15.97 -6.81 -21.88
CA VAL A 582 -17.11 -7.64 -22.33
C VAL A 582 -16.92 -8.10 -23.77
N ALA A 583 -16.50 -7.18 -24.65
CA ALA A 583 -16.45 -7.40 -26.09
C ALA A 583 -15.34 -8.37 -26.52
N ILE A 584 -14.14 -8.23 -25.95
CA ILE A 584 -12.94 -8.99 -26.37
C ILE A 584 -13.14 -10.50 -26.17
N PRO A 585 -13.53 -11.01 -24.99
CA PRO A 585 -13.79 -12.43 -24.81
C PRO A 585 -14.92 -12.95 -25.70
N ALA A 586 -15.99 -12.15 -25.90
CA ALA A 586 -17.10 -12.50 -26.76
C ALA A 586 -16.65 -12.68 -28.22
N LEU A 587 -15.73 -11.84 -28.70
CA LEU A 587 -15.16 -11.90 -30.05
C LEU A 587 -14.37 -13.19 -30.27
N PHE A 588 -13.46 -13.53 -29.35
CA PHE A 588 -12.71 -14.78 -29.43
C PHE A 588 -13.63 -16.00 -29.35
N GLY A 589 -14.62 -15.97 -28.46
CA GLY A 589 -15.63 -17.03 -28.32
C GLY A 589 -16.44 -17.23 -29.61
N TYR A 590 -16.94 -16.15 -30.20
CA TYR A 590 -17.68 -16.19 -31.47
C TYR A 590 -16.84 -16.76 -32.62
N ASN A 591 -15.62 -16.25 -32.80
CA ASN A 591 -14.71 -16.70 -33.86
C ASN A 591 -14.33 -18.18 -33.72
N PHE A 592 -14.14 -18.64 -32.49
CA PHE A 592 -13.91 -20.06 -32.22
C PHE A 592 -15.14 -20.91 -32.60
N LEU A 593 -16.32 -20.51 -32.14
CA LEU A 593 -17.57 -21.27 -32.39
C LEU A 593 -17.91 -21.33 -33.88
N ILE A 594 -17.83 -20.20 -34.60
CA ILE A 594 -18.20 -20.17 -36.02
C ILE A 594 -17.24 -21.02 -36.87
N THR A 595 -15.96 -21.06 -36.51
CA THR A 595 -14.97 -21.93 -37.19
C THR A 595 -15.33 -23.40 -36.99
N ARG A 596 -15.65 -23.80 -35.75
CA ARG A 596 -16.04 -25.17 -35.43
C ARG A 596 -17.38 -25.60 -36.05
N ILE A 597 -18.32 -24.67 -36.18
CA ILE A 597 -19.59 -24.93 -36.87
C ILE A 597 -19.34 -25.13 -38.37
N LYS A 598 -18.48 -24.32 -38.99
CA LYS A 598 -18.07 -24.52 -40.40
C LYS A 598 -17.44 -25.90 -40.60
N ASP A 599 -16.57 -26.36 -39.70
CA ASP A 599 -15.99 -27.70 -39.75
C ASP A 599 -17.10 -28.78 -39.74
N ALA A 600 -18.06 -28.68 -38.80
CA ALA A 600 -19.16 -29.63 -38.68
C ALA A 600 -20.06 -29.64 -39.93
N VAL A 601 -20.41 -28.46 -40.46
CA VAL A 601 -21.21 -28.32 -41.69
C VAL A 601 -20.47 -28.88 -42.90
N SER A 602 -19.16 -28.65 -43.00
CA SER A 602 -18.32 -29.21 -44.07
C SER A 602 -18.30 -30.75 -44.03
N GLN A 603 -18.21 -31.35 -42.83
CA GLN A 603 -18.29 -32.80 -42.67
C GLN A 603 -19.64 -33.34 -43.14
N MET A 604 -20.73 -32.64 -42.82
CA MET A 604 -22.08 -33.02 -43.27
C MET A 604 -22.23 -32.96 -44.79
N TYR A 605 -21.74 -31.91 -45.45
CA TYR A 605 -21.75 -31.83 -46.91
C TYR A 605 -20.93 -32.94 -47.56
N SER A 606 -19.72 -33.20 -47.04
CA SER A 606 -18.88 -34.30 -47.54
C SER A 606 -19.59 -35.64 -47.41
N PHE A 607 -20.21 -35.90 -46.25
CA PHE A 607 -20.88 -37.16 -45.98
C PHE A 607 -22.17 -37.34 -46.77
N LEU A 608 -22.97 -36.28 -46.96
CA LEU A 608 -24.14 -36.29 -47.84
C LEU A 608 -23.76 -36.72 -49.26
N ASN A 609 -22.67 -36.17 -49.81
CA ASN A 609 -22.19 -36.57 -51.13
C ASN A 609 -21.74 -38.03 -51.19
N VAL A 610 -21.10 -38.55 -50.12
CA VAL A 610 -20.75 -39.97 -50.02
C VAL A 610 -22.01 -40.84 -50.03
N ILE A 611 -23.04 -40.49 -49.25
CA ILE A 611 -24.32 -41.23 -49.24
C ILE A 611 -24.97 -41.24 -50.63
N VAL A 612 -25.10 -40.06 -51.24
CA VAL A 612 -25.75 -39.92 -52.57
C VAL A 612 -24.98 -40.70 -53.63
N THR A 613 -23.64 -40.64 -53.62
CA THR A 613 -22.79 -41.41 -54.54
C THR A 613 -23.02 -42.91 -54.35
N ARG A 614 -23.06 -43.38 -53.10
CA ARG A 614 -23.27 -44.80 -52.81
C ARG A 614 -24.68 -45.28 -53.20
N MET A 615 -25.70 -44.47 -52.96
CA MET A 615 -27.06 -44.76 -53.46
C MET A 615 -27.09 -44.82 -55.00
N ALA A 616 -26.33 -43.96 -55.68
CA ALA A 616 -26.21 -43.97 -57.13
C ALA A 616 -25.42 -45.17 -57.67
N GLU A 617 -24.40 -45.66 -56.97
CA GLU A 617 -23.64 -46.86 -57.36
C GLU A 617 -24.46 -48.14 -57.17
N SER A 618 -25.32 -48.20 -56.16
CA SER A 618 -26.18 -49.35 -55.85
C SER A 618 -27.56 -49.31 -56.54
N TYR A 619 -27.75 -48.48 -57.58
CA TYR A 619 -29.04 -48.24 -58.24
C TYR A 619 -29.73 -49.48 -58.82
N ALA A 620 -28.95 -50.51 -59.19
CA ALA A 620 -29.44 -51.76 -59.79
C ALA A 620 -29.82 -52.85 -58.78
N ASN A 621 -29.43 -52.71 -57.51
CA ASN A 621 -29.87 -53.60 -56.42
C ASN A 621 -29.95 -52.82 -55.08
N PRO A 622 -30.88 -51.86 -54.97
CA PRO A 622 -30.94 -50.93 -53.86
C PRO A 622 -31.41 -51.57 -52.55
N SER A 623 -32.08 -52.73 -52.59
CA SER A 623 -32.48 -53.50 -51.40
C SER A 623 -31.30 -54.03 -50.59
N SER A 624 -30.11 -54.11 -51.21
CA SER A 624 -28.87 -54.45 -50.52
C SER A 624 -28.42 -53.40 -49.50
N LEU A 625 -28.87 -52.14 -49.65
CA LEU A 625 -28.56 -51.03 -48.74
C LEU A 625 -29.44 -51.00 -47.49
N LEU A 626 -30.59 -51.68 -47.47
CA LEU A 626 -31.51 -51.67 -46.33
C LEU A 626 -31.27 -52.86 -45.39
N PRO A 627 -31.50 -52.70 -44.07
CA PRO A 627 -31.45 -53.79 -43.10
C PRO A 627 -32.52 -54.86 -43.40
N LYS A 628 -32.22 -56.14 -43.08
CA LYS A 628 -33.08 -57.29 -43.41
C LYS A 628 -34.54 -57.16 -42.94
N LYS A 629 -34.81 -56.37 -41.90
CA LYS A 629 -36.15 -56.17 -41.33
C LYS A 629 -37.06 -55.27 -42.19
N GLU A 630 -36.49 -54.51 -43.13
CA GLU A 630 -37.21 -53.68 -44.09
C GLU A 630 -37.23 -54.31 -45.51
N ARG A 631 -36.70 -55.54 -45.66
CA ARG A 631 -36.70 -56.31 -46.92
C ARG A 631 -37.86 -57.32 -47.02
N GLU A 632 -38.58 -57.52 -45.93
CA GLU A 632 -39.77 -58.38 -45.79
C GLU A 632 -40.98 -57.48 -45.50
#